data_AF-A0A076HFI0-F1
#
_entry.id   AF-A0A076HFI0-F1
#
_cell.length_a   1.000
_cell.length_b   1.000
_cell.length_c   1.000
_cell.angle_alpha   90.00
_cell.angle_beta   90.00
_cell.angle_gamma   90.00
#
_symmetry.space_group_name_H-M   'P 1'
#
loop_
_entity.id
_entity.type
_entity.pdbx_description
1 polymer ?
#
loop_
_entity_poly.entity_id
_entity_poly.type
_entity_poly.pdbx_seq_one_letter_code
_entity_poly.pdbx_strand_id
1 'polypeptide(L)'
;MVFVYRKLLAIACAASLVPAAAGAAPFNNATIRRIIDGREVFIDRQPATVDDTADRGQELSTGSSRAEVLFDRRALGFLGNNSLIRLGEDCFRLDRGQVLVNGPQNSCLGTKVLGIRGTTYVLSVQEDGNYDLAVLSGEATVGDALETPGSQSSTDILSLYPTLNPVIGFGASSWGSNSSGRALGEAAGLILGDASVFVPLSQNLGSTLLYSYSTASSNFDGAWGASTELGYKWFNPDDRSISSLLIGYDGWDGSGCFHSQVAVGGQWQKDRWQFGVTGGIPLDQCANNLGFAIGQVGIPVADLGDQSITLSLSPYVLHGTGDSYGGGRVGLNVPVGDQVILSAYGQYDKLLDTVVGGQVSYRFATNGGFVNDPNLRAKTPESPTPWQAGEFNTGRATQVALNQDRGHAFSQPTSEETTISSTNLNNLISNADALIRLKAGEEATFSPDGTLLSQQMMSKERFSQLIIETMSGQNLLPESHVINLIYQQLYGLPDRTLLAILGSDWLIEARTPYPRLRGANNLVVPDNKLSKKEKKEDKDNQDDQDNQEPKEEPKKEDKQQTEPKQISNDNKEPETSETQSQSTSTSTSTSNL
;
A
#
# COMPACT_ATOMS: atom_id res chain seq x y z
N MET A 1 -24.08 -25.90 -85.17
CA MET A 1 -24.05 -25.11 -83.92
C MET A 1 -22.75 -24.32 -83.94
N VAL A 2 -22.81 -23.02 -84.24
CA VAL A 2 -22.78 -21.91 -83.25
C VAL A 2 -21.43 -21.94 -82.50
N PHE A 3 -20.37 -21.26 -82.98
CA PHE A 3 -20.05 -19.81 -82.95
C PHE A 3 -19.75 -19.26 -81.53
N VAL A 4 -18.79 -18.34 -81.29
CA VAL A 4 -17.51 -17.97 -81.96
C VAL A 4 -16.76 -16.91 -81.11
N TYR A 5 -15.41 -16.90 -81.11
CA TYR A 5 -14.48 -15.83 -80.63
C TYR A 5 -14.60 -15.36 -79.15
N ARG A 6 -13.59 -14.89 -78.39
CA ARG A 6 -12.25 -14.27 -78.59
C ARG A 6 -12.23 -12.73 -78.43
N LYS A 7 -11.54 -12.27 -77.36
CA LYS A 7 -10.98 -10.92 -77.02
C LYS A 7 -11.61 -10.15 -75.84
N LEU A 8 -10.72 -9.83 -74.89
CA LEU A 8 -10.49 -8.52 -74.23
C LEU A 8 -11.67 -7.58 -73.96
N LEU A 9 -11.82 -7.20 -72.69
CA LEU A 9 -11.64 -5.80 -72.30
C LEU A 9 -11.04 -5.70 -70.89
N ALA A 10 -10.25 -4.65 -70.63
CA ALA A 10 -9.90 -4.24 -69.27
C ALA A 10 -10.86 -3.13 -68.84
N ILE A 11 -11.32 -3.17 -67.58
CA ILE A 11 -12.07 -2.08 -66.96
C ILE A 11 -11.35 -1.73 -65.67
N ALA A 12 -10.80 -0.52 -65.61
CA ALA A 12 -10.22 0.03 -64.38
C ALA A 12 -11.35 0.60 -63.52
N CYS A 13 -11.74 -0.12 -62.45
CA CYS A 13 -12.55 0.47 -61.40
C CYS A 13 -11.67 1.43 -60.58
N ALA A 14 -11.72 2.72 -60.94
CA ALA A 14 -11.23 3.80 -60.10
C ALA A 14 -12.13 3.89 -58.85
N ALA A 15 -11.86 3.06 -57.85
CA ALA A 15 -12.49 3.16 -56.54
C ALA A 15 -12.04 4.48 -55.90
N SER A 16 -12.93 5.47 -55.91
CA SER A 16 -12.71 6.75 -55.23
C SER A 16 -12.59 6.49 -53.73
N LEU A 17 -11.36 6.52 -53.22
CA LEU A 17 -11.06 6.60 -51.79
C LEU A 17 -11.51 7.97 -51.28
N VAL A 18 -12.82 8.11 -51.06
CA VAL A 18 -13.35 9.11 -50.13
C VAL A 18 -12.82 8.69 -48.76
N PRO A 19 -11.97 9.48 -48.08
CA PRO A 19 -11.62 9.19 -46.71
C PRO A 19 -12.90 9.24 -45.89
N ALA A 20 -13.23 8.14 -45.20
CA ALA A 20 -14.32 8.15 -44.25
C ALA A 20 -14.02 9.25 -43.22
N ALA A 21 -14.94 10.21 -43.07
CA ALA A 21 -14.77 11.30 -42.12
C ALA A 21 -14.62 10.68 -40.71
N ALA A 22 -13.47 10.93 -40.08
CA ALA A 22 -13.14 10.40 -38.77
C ALA A 22 -13.91 11.18 -37.69
N GLY A 23 -15.22 10.97 -37.63
CA GLY A 23 -16.05 11.46 -36.52
C GLY A 23 -15.54 10.90 -35.19
N ALA A 24 -15.69 11.68 -34.12
CA ALA A 24 -15.54 11.14 -32.78
C ALA A 24 -16.51 9.96 -32.62
N ALA A 25 -16.09 8.87 -31.97
CA ALA A 25 -17.00 7.77 -31.69
C ALA A 25 -18.03 8.27 -30.65
N PRO A 26 -19.30 8.49 -31.02
CA PRO A 26 -20.27 9.16 -30.17
C PRO A 26 -20.48 8.35 -28.89
N PHE A 27 -20.71 9.02 -27.78
CA PHE A 27 -20.96 8.36 -26.50
C PHE A 27 -22.43 7.98 -26.39
N ASN A 28 -22.70 6.71 -26.08
CA ASN A 28 -24.06 6.15 -26.20
C ASN A 28 -24.73 5.95 -24.86
N ASN A 29 -23.96 5.62 -23.81
CA ASN A 29 -24.49 5.38 -22.48
C ASN A 29 -23.61 5.90 -21.34
N ALA A 30 -24.25 6.05 -20.18
CA ALA A 30 -23.63 6.26 -18.88
C ALA A 30 -24.25 5.29 -17.86
N THR A 31 -23.51 4.27 -17.43
CA THR A 31 -23.94 3.31 -16.39
C THR A 31 -23.59 3.83 -15.00
N ILE A 32 -24.54 3.84 -14.08
CA ILE A 32 -24.33 4.22 -12.67
C ILE A 32 -23.52 3.12 -11.97
N ARG A 33 -22.42 3.52 -11.33
CA ARG A 33 -21.46 2.61 -10.66
C ARG A 33 -21.54 2.68 -9.14
N ARG A 34 -21.91 3.85 -8.61
CA ARG A 34 -21.97 4.15 -7.18
C ARG A 34 -22.94 5.29 -6.94
N ILE A 35 -23.64 5.25 -5.81
CA ILE A 35 -24.46 6.36 -5.29
C ILE A 35 -24.03 6.57 -3.83
N ILE A 36 -23.73 7.80 -3.45
CA ILE A 36 -23.29 8.17 -2.08
C ILE A 36 -24.08 9.38 -1.56
N ASP A 37 -24.00 9.61 -0.25
CA ASP A 37 -24.70 10.65 0.52
C ASP A 37 -26.24 10.56 0.52
N GLY A 38 -26.85 9.64 -0.23
CA GLY A 38 -28.29 9.41 -0.21
C GLY A 38 -28.76 8.38 -1.26
N ARG A 39 -29.89 8.67 -1.92
CA ARG A 39 -30.50 7.87 -3.00
C ARG A 39 -31.11 8.72 -4.11
N GLU A 40 -30.80 10.02 -4.12
CA GLU A 40 -31.39 11.00 -5.03
C GLU A 40 -30.56 11.07 -6.30
N VAL A 41 -30.67 10.04 -7.13
CA VAL A 41 -30.11 9.96 -8.48
C VAL A 41 -31.23 9.53 -9.42
N PHE A 42 -31.35 10.19 -10.56
CA PHE A 42 -32.49 10.01 -11.46
C PHE A 42 -32.09 10.00 -12.92
N ILE A 43 -32.69 9.13 -13.71
CA ILE A 43 -32.61 9.10 -15.18
C ILE A 43 -33.99 9.47 -15.72
N ASP A 44 -34.08 10.52 -16.55
CA ASP A 44 -35.34 11.13 -17.02
C ASP A 44 -36.37 11.36 -15.88
N ARG A 45 -35.84 11.77 -14.72
CA ARG A 45 -36.57 12.07 -13.47
C ARG A 45 -37.24 10.85 -12.83
N GLN A 46 -36.95 9.63 -13.29
CA GLN A 46 -37.25 8.38 -12.58
C GLN A 46 -36.09 8.04 -11.63
N PRO A 47 -36.34 7.61 -10.39
CA PRO A 47 -35.27 7.19 -9.48
C PRO A 47 -34.46 6.04 -10.08
N ALA A 48 -33.13 6.17 -10.04
CA ALA A 48 -32.19 5.21 -10.60
C ALA A 48 -31.31 4.58 -9.51
N THR A 49 -30.78 3.40 -9.79
CA THR A 49 -29.99 2.57 -8.89
C THR A 49 -28.61 2.23 -9.47
N VAL A 50 -27.81 1.44 -8.77
CA VAL A 50 -26.51 0.99 -9.29
C VAL A 50 -26.71 -0.01 -10.42
N ASP A 51 -25.85 0.05 -11.43
CA ASP A 51 -25.88 -0.64 -12.71
C ASP A 51 -27.06 -0.25 -13.66
N ASP A 52 -27.98 0.63 -13.24
CA ASP A 52 -28.89 1.32 -14.18
C ASP A 52 -28.10 2.19 -15.15
N THR A 53 -28.60 2.34 -16.37
CA THR A 53 -27.87 2.97 -17.48
C THR A 53 -28.74 4.01 -18.19
N ALA A 54 -28.20 5.21 -18.36
CA ALA A 54 -28.80 6.28 -19.15
C ALA A 54 -28.28 6.22 -20.60
N ASP A 55 -29.18 6.22 -21.57
CA ASP A 55 -28.88 6.24 -23.01
C ASP A 55 -28.78 7.68 -23.57
N ARG A 56 -28.25 7.80 -24.79
CA ARG A 56 -28.16 9.06 -25.56
C ARG A 56 -29.50 9.81 -25.57
N GLY A 57 -29.44 11.10 -25.26
CA GLY A 57 -30.58 12.01 -25.19
C GLY A 57 -31.21 12.13 -23.79
N GLN A 58 -30.96 11.16 -22.89
CA GLN A 58 -31.53 11.17 -21.55
C GLN A 58 -30.84 12.17 -20.60
N GLU A 59 -31.59 12.55 -19.57
CA GLU A 59 -31.23 13.48 -18.50
C GLU A 59 -30.84 12.69 -17.24
N LEU A 60 -29.56 12.69 -16.87
CA LEU A 60 -29.08 12.15 -15.60
C LEU A 60 -28.94 13.29 -14.59
N SER A 61 -29.53 13.13 -13.41
CA SER A 61 -29.48 14.15 -12.35
C SER A 61 -29.21 13.57 -10.97
N THR A 62 -28.64 14.41 -10.10
CA THR A 62 -28.46 14.17 -8.66
C THR A 62 -29.21 15.22 -7.85
N GLY A 63 -29.73 14.84 -6.68
CA GLY A 63 -30.28 15.74 -5.67
C GLY A 63 -29.25 16.03 -4.58
N SER A 64 -29.61 15.76 -3.32
CA SER A 64 -28.69 15.80 -2.18
C SER A 64 -27.56 14.75 -2.24
N SER A 65 -27.64 13.77 -3.14
CA SER A 65 -26.67 12.68 -3.31
C SER A 65 -25.57 13.00 -4.33
N ARG A 66 -24.50 12.20 -4.34
CA ARG A 66 -23.47 12.19 -5.41
C ARG A 66 -23.45 10.83 -6.10
N ALA A 67 -22.96 10.77 -7.34
CA ALA A 67 -22.99 9.54 -8.15
C ALA A 67 -21.68 9.33 -8.93
N GLU A 68 -21.26 8.08 -9.07
CA GLU A 68 -20.24 7.66 -10.04
C GLU A 68 -20.93 7.07 -11.28
N VAL A 69 -20.48 7.46 -12.47
CA VAL A 69 -20.91 6.90 -13.75
C VAL A 69 -19.74 6.48 -14.63
N LEU A 70 -20.02 5.53 -15.52
CA LEU A 70 -19.09 4.98 -16.50
C LEU A 70 -19.63 5.23 -17.91
N PHE A 71 -18.96 6.10 -18.68
CA PHE A 71 -19.36 6.50 -20.03
C PHE A 71 -18.76 5.54 -21.07
N ASP A 72 -19.57 4.67 -21.70
CA ASP A 72 -19.16 3.67 -22.72
C ASP A 72 -17.89 2.82 -22.34
N ARG A 73 -17.55 2.68 -21.05
CA ARG A 73 -16.24 2.20 -20.56
C ARG A 73 -14.99 2.99 -21.02
N ARG A 74 -15.14 4.19 -21.59
CA ARG A 74 -14.02 5.04 -22.05
C ARG A 74 -13.68 6.17 -21.07
N ALA A 75 -14.61 6.54 -20.17
CA ALA A 75 -14.36 7.54 -19.13
C ALA A 75 -15.18 7.27 -17.86
N LEU A 76 -14.72 7.80 -16.72
CA LEU A 76 -15.45 7.84 -15.45
C LEU A 76 -15.92 9.27 -15.17
N GLY A 77 -17.08 9.42 -14.54
CA GLY A 77 -17.60 10.72 -14.06
C GLY A 77 -18.08 10.64 -12.63
N PHE A 78 -17.68 11.58 -11.77
CA PHE A 78 -18.23 11.78 -10.44
C PHE A 78 -19.13 13.03 -10.44
N LEU A 79 -20.44 12.84 -10.39
CA LEU A 79 -21.41 13.93 -10.30
C LEU A 79 -21.51 14.40 -8.83
N GLY A 80 -21.32 15.70 -8.62
CA GLY A 80 -21.56 16.40 -7.36
C GLY A 80 -23.06 16.51 -7.04
N ASN A 81 -23.40 17.10 -5.90
CA ASN A 81 -24.79 17.30 -5.47
C ASN A 81 -25.51 18.33 -6.37
N ASN A 82 -26.82 18.17 -6.58
CA ASN A 82 -27.68 19.02 -7.41
C ASN A 82 -27.22 19.16 -8.88
N SER A 83 -26.51 18.16 -9.40
CA SER A 83 -25.93 18.18 -10.75
C SER A 83 -26.87 17.63 -11.79
N LEU A 84 -26.75 18.12 -13.02
CA LEU A 84 -27.64 17.79 -14.12
C LEU A 84 -26.81 17.67 -15.41
N ILE A 85 -26.70 16.46 -15.97
CA ILE A 85 -26.08 16.25 -17.29
C ILE A 85 -27.11 15.73 -18.29
N ARG A 86 -26.94 16.11 -19.56
CA ARG A 86 -27.66 15.49 -20.69
C ARG A 86 -26.65 14.87 -21.65
N LEU A 87 -26.91 13.63 -22.05
CA LEU A 87 -26.05 12.88 -22.97
C LEU A 87 -26.34 13.31 -24.42
N GLY A 88 -25.43 14.05 -25.04
CA GLY A 88 -25.50 14.41 -26.47
C GLY A 88 -24.83 13.36 -27.36
N GLU A 89 -24.67 13.68 -28.65
CA GLU A 89 -24.06 12.73 -29.61
C GLU A 89 -22.52 12.77 -29.51
N ASP A 90 -21.91 13.96 -29.66
CA ASP A 90 -20.45 14.15 -29.65
C ASP A 90 -19.87 14.57 -28.28
N CYS A 91 -20.73 14.97 -27.34
CA CYS A 91 -20.38 15.49 -26.02
C CYS A 91 -21.52 15.26 -25.02
N PHE A 92 -21.23 15.25 -23.72
CA PHE A 92 -22.26 15.56 -22.71
C PHE A 92 -22.33 17.07 -22.48
N ARG A 93 -23.45 17.56 -21.93
CA ARG A 93 -23.57 18.94 -21.45
C ARG A 93 -23.98 18.96 -19.99
N LEU A 94 -23.29 19.78 -19.19
CA LEU A 94 -23.64 20.05 -17.79
C LEU A 94 -24.62 21.23 -17.76
N ASP A 95 -25.89 20.96 -17.43
CA ASP A 95 -26.95 21.97 -17.31
C ASP A 95 -26.98 22.62 -15.92
N ARG A 96 -26.38 21.98 -14.89
CA ARG A 96 -26.24 22.50 -13.51
C ARG A 96 -25.19 21.70 -12.73
N GLY A 97 -24.58 22.33 -11.73
CA GLY A 97 -23.87 21.65 -10.65
C GLY A 97 -22.40 21.42 -10.98
N GLN A 98 -21.87 20.25 -10.65
CA GLN A 98 -20.46 19.91 -10.83
C GLN A 98 -20.28 18.46 -11.26
N VAL A 99 -19.32 18.21 -12.15
CA VAL A 99 -18.86 16.86 -12.48
C VAL A 99 -17.33 16.84 -12.57
N LEU A 100 -16.69 15.92 -11.84
CA LEU A 100 -15.33 15.49 -12.15
C LEU A 100 -15.42 14.43 -13.25
N VAL A 101 -14.53 14.49 -14.23
CA VAL A 101 -14.44 13.49 -15.30
C VAL A 101 -12.98 13.06 -15.47
N ASN A 102 -12.78 11.76 -15.60
CA ASN A 102 -11.49 11.12 -15.84
C ASN A 102 -11.55 10.31 -17.15
N GLY A 103 -10.64 10.59 -18.08
CA GLY A 103 -10.52 9.92 -19.38
C GLY A 103 -11.02 10.73 -20.59
N PRO A 104 -10.92 10.17 -21.82
CA PRO A 104 -11.20 10.81 -23.12
C PRO A 104 -12.69 11.16 -23.41
N GLN A 105 -13.40 11.75 -22.46
CA GLN A 105 -14.77 12.24 -22.63
C GLN A 105 -14.78 13.74 -23.01
N ASN A 106 -15.47 14.07 -24.10
CA ASN A 106 -15.71 15.47 -24.47
C ASN A 106 -16.95 16.03 -23.73
N SER A 107 -16.90 17.32 -23.40
CA SER A 107 -18.02 18.09 -22.84
C SER A 107 -18.29 19.32 -23.71
N CYS A 108 -19.55 19.75 -23.81
CA CYS A 108 -19.91 20.99 -24.50
C CYS A 108 -20.02 22.16 -23.52
N LEU A 109 -19.38 23.28 -23.86
CA LEU A 109 -19.35 24.54 -23.13
C LEU A 109 -20.02 25.61 -24.01
N GLY A 110 -21.35 25.72 -23.91
CA GLY A 110 -22.13 26.56 -24.81
C GLY A 110 -22.03 26.12 -26.26
N THR A 111 -21.29 26.88 -27.07
CA THR A 111 -21.00 26.60 -28.49
C THR A 111 -19.67 25.87 -28.71
N LYS A 112 -18.77 25.86 -27.72
CA LYS A 112 -17.43 25.26 -27.82
C LYS A 112 -17.40 23.84 -27.26
N VAL A 113 -16.38 23.06 -27.67
CA VAL A 113 -16.15 21.69 -27.21
C VAL A 113 -14.86 21.63 -26.39
N LEU A 114 -14.95 21.01 -25.22
CA LEU A 114 -13.84 20.61 -24.37
C LEU A 114 -13.24 19.30 -24.89
N GLY A 115 -12.01 19.37 -25.41
CA GLY A 115 -11.29 18.31 -26.12
C GLY A 115 -10.40 17.44 -25.25
N ILE A 116 -10.89 16.23 -24.96
CA ILE A 116 -10.32 15.21 -24.06
C ILE A 116 -8.92 14.64 -24.39
N ARG A 117 -7.79 15.15 -23.87
CA ARG A 117 -6.46 14.50 -24.05
C ARG A 117 -5.94 13.73 -22.83
N GLY A 118 -6.73 12.76 -22.36
CA GLY A 118 -6.34 11.85 -21.27
C GLY A 118 -6.08 12.61 -19.98
N THR A 119 -7.16 13.14 -19.41
CA THR A 119 -7.10 14.06 -18.27
C THR A 119 -8.05 13.63 -17.17
N THR A 120 -7.80 14.21 -15.99
CA THR A 120 -8.81 14.38 -14.97
C THR A 120 -9.10 15.87 -14.79
N TYR A 121 -10.36 16.27 -14.95
CA TYR A 121 -10.80 17.65 -14.83
C TYR A 121 -12.10 17.73 -14.01
N VAL A 122 -12.37 18.92 -13.48
CA VAL A 122 -13.65 19.26 -12.85
C VAL A 122 -14.30 20.36 -13.66
N LEU A 123 -15.57 20.18 -14.02
CA LEU A 123 -16.41 21.18 -14.66
C LEU A 123 -17.56 21.54 -13.72
N SER A 124 -17.78 22.83 -13.49
CA SER A 124 -18.87 23.36 -12.66
C SER A 124 -19.67 24.43 -13.43
N VAL A 125 -20.95 24.61 -13.08
CA VAL A 125 -21.79 25.72 -13.58
C VAL A 125 -22.13 26.66 -12.41
N GLN A 126 -21.77 27.93 -12.54
CA GLN A 126 -22.10 28.99 -11.57
C GLN A 126 -23.57 29.43 -11.67
N GLU A 127 -24.08 30.15 -10.67
CA GLU A 127 -25.48 30.62 -10.64
C GLU A 127 -25.83 31.61 -11.77
N ASP A 128 -24.84 32.29 -12.34
CA ASP A 128 -24.98 33.19 -13.50
C ASP A 128 -24.89 32.47 -14.86
N GLY A 129 -24.64 31.16 -14.86
CA GLY A 129 -24.49 30.34 -16.06
C GLY A 129 -23.06 30.27 -16.63
N ASN A 130 -22.07 30.90 -16.00
CA ASN A 130 -20.67 30.71 -16.36
C ASN A 130 -20.19 29.28 -16.02
N TYR A 131 -19.23 28.78 -16.79
CA TYR A 131 -18.60 27.48 -16.55
C TYR A 131 -17.21 27.64 -15.91
N ASP A 132 -16.94 26.97 -14.79
CA ASP A 132 -15.60 26.83 -14.24
C ASP A 132 -15.00 25.48 -14.61
N LEU A 133 -13.83 25.51 -15.25
CA LEU A 133 -13.07 24.34 -15.65
C LEU A 133 -11.73 24.33 -14.91
N ALA A 134 -11.48 23.29 -14.10
CA ALA A 134 -10.21 23.07 -13.40
C ALA A 134 -9.58 21.75 -13.84
N VAL A 135 -8.28 21.76 -14.19
CA VAL A 135 -7.57 20.55 -14.62
C VAL A 135 -6.71 20.01 -13.48
N LEU A 136 -7.00 18.78 -13.03
CA LEU A 136 -6.26 18.09 -11.96
C LEU A 136 -5.10 17.24 -12.52
N SER A 137 -5.26 16.71 -13.73
CA SER A 137 -4.27 15.87 -14.41
C SER A 137 -4.32 16.04 -15.92
N GLY A 138 -3.17 15.94 -16.59
CA GLY A 138 -3.05 16.05 -18.05
C GLY A 138 -3.19 17.48 -18.60
N GLU A 139 -3.84 17.60 -19.75
CA GLU A 139 -4.01 18.83 -20.54
C GLU A 139 -5.37 18.86 -21.26
N ALA A 140 -6.16 19.92 -21.05
CA ALA A 140 -7.45 20.10 -21.69
C ALA A 140 -7.38 21.20 -22.77
N THR A 141 -8.22 21.10 -23.80
CA THR A 141 -8.33 22.13 -24.85
C THR A 141 -9.78 22.56 -25.04
N VAL A 142 -10.04 23.85 -25.29
CA VAL A 142 -11.38 24.38 -25.58
C VAL A 142 -11.33 25.15 -26.90
N GLY A 143 -12.18 24.76 -27.84
CA GLY A 143 -12.26 25.35 -29.18
C GLY A 143 -13.52 24.89 -29.91
N ASP A 144 -13.61 25.18 -31.20
CA ASP A 144 -14.74 24.70 -32.02
C ASP A 144 -14.62 23.20 -32.30
N ALA A 145 -15.77 22.53 -32.48
CA ALA A 145 -15.86 21.08 -32.67
C ALA A 145 -15.04 20.54 -33.86
N LEU A 146 -14.67 21.40 -34.80
CA LEU A 146 -13.84 21.08 -35.98
C LEU A 146 -12.32 21.22 -35.73
N GLU A 147 -11.91 22.02 -34.75
CA GLU A 147 -10.50 22.29 -34.45
C GLU A 147 -9.97 21.37 -33.33
N THR A 148 -10.84 20.97 -32.42
CA THR A 148 -10.55 20.04 -31.34
C THR A 148 -10.14 18.67 -31.89
N PRO A 149 -8.89 18.21 -31.70
CA PRO A 149 -8.42 16.94 -32.23
C PRO A 149 -9.08 15.77 -31.47
N GLY A 150 -10.03 15.10 -32.12
CA GLY A 150 -10.83 14.03 -31.53
C GLY A 150 -9.99 12.93 -30.86
N SER A 151 -10.40 12.53 -29.66
CA SER A 151 -9.63 11.60 -28.83
C SER A 151 -9.78 10.15 -29.32
N GLN A 152 -8.85 9.71 -30.16
CA GLN A 152 -8.86 8.37 -30.78
C GLN A 152 -8.40 7.24 -29.83
N SER A 153 -8.56 7.41 -28.51
CA SER A 153 -8.29 6.36 -27.53
C SER A 153 -9.48 5.42 -27.42
N SER A 154 -9.36 4.21 -27.96
CA SER A 154 -10.32 3.12 -27.74
C SER A 154 -10.00 2.30 -26.48
N THR A 155 -9.15 2.82 -25.60
CA THR A 155 -8.72 2.15 -24.35
C THR A 155 -9.84 2.17 -23.33
N ASP A 156 -10.07 1.03 -22.68
CA ASP A 156 -11.02 0.89 -21.57
C ASP A 156 -10.48 1.62 -20.33
N ILE A 157 -11.23 2.56 -19.77
CA ILE A 157 -10.85 3.33 -18.57
C ILE A 157 -10.62 2.40 -17.37
N LEU A 158 -11.29 1.26 -17.31
CA LEU A 158 -11.13 0.25 -16.26
C LEU A 158 -9.83 -0.56 -16.43
N SER A 159 -9.18 -0.50 -17.58
CA SER A 159 -7.84 -1.09 -17.81
C SER A 159 -6.69 -0.15 -17.42
N LEU A 160 -6.98 1.13 -17.14
CA LEU A 160 -6.00 2.13 -16.74
C LEU A 160 -5.76 2.17 -15.21
N TYR A 161 -6.45 1.34 -14.42
CA TYR A 161 -6.19 1.26 -12.98
C TYR A 161 -4.75 0.81 -12.67
N PRO A 162 -4.05 1.47 -11.73
CA PRO A 162 -2.72 1.03 -11.28
C PRO A 162 -2.76 -0.39 -10.71
N THR A 163 -1.73 -1.16 -11.02
CA THR A 163 -1.60 -2.57 -10.62
C THR A 163 -0.31 -2.80 -9.85
N LEU A 164 -0.36 -3.54 -8.74
CA LEU A 164 0.84 -3.98 -8.04
C LEU A 164 1.65 -4.97 -8.89
N ASN A 165 2.96 -4.83 -8.88
CA ASN A 165 3.90 -5.82 -9.43
C ASN A 165 4.27 -6.89 -8.38
N PRO A 166 4.75 -8.07 -8.80
CA PRO A 166 5.42 -9.00 -7.88
C PRO A 166 6.64 -8.36 -7.22
N VAL A 167 6.85 -8.66 -5.94
CA VAL A 167 7.92 -8.09 -5.11
C VAL A 167 8.76 -9.21 -4.50
N ILE A 168 10.07 -9.12 -4.66
CA ILE A 168 11.04 -9.97 -3.95
C ILE A 168 11.59 -9.14 -2.78
N GLY A 169 11.70 -9.76 -1.61
CA GLY A 169 12.32 -9.18 -0.43
C GLY A 169 13.46 -10.04 0.08
N PHE A 170 14.46 -9.40 0.67
CA PHE A 170 15.51 -10.02 1.47
C PHE A 170 15.64 -9.25 2.77
N GLY A 171 15.91 -9.95 3.87
CA GLY A 171 16.14 -9.31 5.15
C GLY A 171 17.17 -10.04 5.99
N ALA A 172 17.63 -9.32 7.00
CA ALA A 172 18.48 -9.84 8.06
C ALA A 172 17.90 -9.36 9.38
N SER A 173 17.54 -10.30 10.26
CA SER A 173 17.14 -10.01 11.64
C SER A 173 18.16 -10.55 12.64
N SER A 174 18.25 -9.90 13.80
CA SER A 174 19.05 -10.34 14.93
C SER A 174 18.31 -10.06 16.22
N TRP A 175 18.44 -10.96 17.19
CA TRP A 175 17.76 -10.88 18.48
C TRP A 175 18.58 -11.56 19.58
N GLY A 176 18.33 -11.17 20.83
CA GLY A 176 18.90 -11.77 22.02
C GLY A 176 17.87 -11.88 23.15
N SER A 177 17.98 -12.95 23.94
CA SER A 177 17.06 -13.26 25.05
C SER A 177 17.84 -13.67 26.30
N ASN A 178 17.36 -13.27 27.48
CA ASN A 178 17.91 -13.71 28.78
C ASN A 178 17.32 -15.04 29.30
N SER A 179 16.44 -15.73 28.55
CA SER A 179 15.83 -17.01 28.94
C SER A 179 16.80 -18.18 29.17
N SER A 180 18.06 -18.02 28.75
CA SER A 180 19.18 -18.93 29.04
C SER A 180 19.89 -18.65 30.38
N GLY A 181 19.46 -17.63 31.13
CA GLY A 181 20.08 -17.18 32.38
C GLY A 181 21.29 -16.24 32.19
N ARG A 182 21.61 -15.86 30.95
CA ARG A 182 22.70 -14.92 30.62
C ARG A 182 22.21 -13.48 30.49
N ALA A 183 23.12 -12.50 30.55
CA ALA A 183 22.76 -11.11 30.30
C ALA A 183 22.34 -10.87 28.83
N LEU A 184 21.51 -9.84 28.62
CA LEU A 184 21.19 -9.33 27.28
C LEU A 184 22.48 -8.79 26.63
N GLY A 185 23.03 -9.56 25.70
CA GLY A 185 24.35 -9.32 25.08
C GLY A 185 25.33 -10.51 25.19
N GLU A 186 25.11 -11.44 26.13
CA GLU A 186 25.91 -12.67 26.33
C GLU A 186 25.21 -13.95 25.83
N ALA A 187 23.89 -13.88 25.65
CA ALA A 187 23.17 -14.84 24.83
C ALA A 187 23.57 -14.65 23.36
N ALA A 188 23.88 -15.75 22.67
CA ALA A 188 24.34 -15.69 21.28
C ALA A 188 23.26 -15.07 20.38
N GLY A 189 23.57 -13.88 19.84
CA GLY A 189 22.65 -13.16 18.96
C GLY A 189 22.45 -13.91 17.65
N LEU A 190 21.27 -14.48 17.46
CA LEU A 190 21.01 -15.41 16.37
C LEU A 190 20.59 -14.62 15.13
N ILE A 191 21.49 -14.57 14.13
CA ILE A 191 21.22 -13.90 12.86
C ILE A 191 20.34 -14.81 12.01
N LEU A 192 19.19 -14.29 11.58
CA LEU A 192 18.32 -14.94 10.60
C LEU A 192 18.42 -14.18 9.29
N GLY A 193 18.81 -14.88 8.22
CA GLY A 193 18.57 -14.40 6.86
C GLY A 193 17.15 -14.77 6.45
N ASP A 194 16.40 -13.81 5.89
CA ASP A 194 15.09 -14.05 5.30
C ASP A 194 15.08 -13.69 3.81
N ALA A 195 14.30 -14.47 3.05
CA ALA A 195 13.98 -14.23 1.65
C ALA A 195 12.45 -14.36 1.50
N SER A 196 11.85 -13.49 0.69
CA SER A 196 10.40 -13.41 0.56
C SER A 196 9.95 -13.08 -0.85
N VAL A 197 8.76 -13.55 -1.22
CA VAL A 197 8.12 -13.29 -2.51
C VAL A 197 6.64 -12.96 -2.28
N PHE A 198 6.23 -11.77 -2.70
CA PHE A 198 4.84 -11.32 -2.76
C PHE A 198 4.38 -11.36 -4.22
N VAL A 199 3.25 -12.02 -4.48
CA VAL A 199 2.65 -12.16 -5.81
C VAL A 199 1.18 -11.72 -5.74
N PRO A 200 0.79 -10.61 -6.39
CA PRO A 200 -0.62 -10.30 -6.58
C PRO A 200 -1.22 -11.31 -7.56
N LEU A 201 -2.26 -12.02 -7.12
CA LEU A 201 -2.94 -13.08 -7.89
C LEU A 201 -4.16 -12.55 -8.66
N SER A 202 -4.87 -11.57 -8.09
CA SER A 202 -5.97 -10.86 -8.73
C SER A 202 -6.09 -9.46 -8.13
N GLN A 203 -6.39 -8.47 -8.97
CA GLN A 203 -6.64 -7.09 -8.58
C GLN A 203 -7.84 -6.58 -9.38
N ASN A 204 -8.73 -5.82 -8.76
CA ASN A 204 -9.92 -5.30 -9.45
C ASN A 204 -10.19 -3.84 -9.03
N LEU A 205 -10.41 -2.98 -10.03
CA LEU A 205 -10.76 -1.55 -9.93
C LEU A 205 -9.89 -0.75 -8.94
N GLY A 206 -8.61 -1.12 -8.82
CA GLY A 206 -7.69 -0.50 -7.88
C GLY A 206 -8.10 -0.56 -6.40
N SER A 207 -9.13 -1.32 -6.01
CA SER A 207 -9.76 -1.28 -4.67
C SER A 207 -9.82 -2.64 -3.97
N THR A 208 -9.50 -3.73 -4.67
CA THR A 208 -9.44 -5.08 -4.09
C THR A 208 -8.21 -5.84 -4.59
N LEU A 209 -7.68 -6.72 -3.74
CA LEU A 209 -6.47 -7.51 -4.00
C LEU A 209 -6.61 -8.90 -3.39
N LEU A 210 -6.40 -9.95 -4.19
CA LEU A 210 -5.99 -11.27 -3.74
C LEU A 210 -4.49 -11.42 -3.98
N TYR A 211 -3.72 -11.81 -2.97
CA TYR A 211 -2.28 -12.04 -3.08
C TYR A 211 -1.86 -13.37 -2.44
N SER A 212 -0.71 -13.89 -2.88
CA SER A 212 0.09 -14.83 -2.10
C SER A 212 1.35 -14.12 -1.60
N TYR A 213 1.76 -14.42 -0.38
CA TYR A 213 3.06 -14.04 0.14
C TYR A 213 3.73 -15.28 0.73
N SER A 214 4.99 -15.52 0.38
CA SER A 214 5.76 -16.66 0.89
C SER A 214 7.12 -16.20 1.37
N THR A 215 7.61 -16.81 2.45
CA THR A 215 8.92 -16.53 3.03
C THR A 215 9.71 -17.82 3.26
N ALA A 216 11.03 -17.71 3.23
CA ALA A 216 11.94 -18.68 3.78
C ALA A 216 12.94 -17.95 4.68
N SER A 217 13.25 -18.52 5.84
CA SER A 217 14.28 -18.01 6.74
C SER A 217 15.18 -19.13 7.25
N SER A 218 16.44 -18.78 7.56
CA SER A 218 17.42 -19.71 8.14
C SER A 218 18.43 -18.98 8.99
N ASN A 219 18.98 -19.68 9.97
CA ASN A 219 20.13 -19.23 10.77
C ASN A 219 21.49 -19.58 10.14
N PHE A 220 21.50 -20.21 8.96
CA PHE A 220 22.65 -20.79 8.26
C PHE A 220 23.32 -21.99 8.98
N ASP A 221 23.23 -22.08 10.31
CA ASP A 221 23.68 -23.21 11.15
C ASP A 221 22.63 -24.35 11.25
N GLY A 222 21.99 -24.70 10.14
CA GLY A 222 21.15 -25.90 10.01
C GLY A 222 19.66 -25.78 10.39
N ALA A 223 19.22 -24.70 11.04
CA ALA A 223 17.80 -24.44 11.26
C ALA A 223 17.21 -23.62 10.10
N TRP A 224 16.03 -24.01 9.62
CA TRP A 224 15.33 -23.32 8.55
C TRP A 224 13.81 -23.45 8.70
N GLY A 225 13.08 -22.53 8.07
CA GLY A 225 11.64 -22.61 7.95
C GLY A 225 11.11 -21.89 6.72
N ALA A 226 10.00 -22.38 6.19
CA ALA A 226 9.23 -21.71 5.15
C ALA A 226 7.84 -21.32 5.67
N SER A 227 7.28 -20.24 5.15
CA SER A 227 5.89 -19.86 5.34
C SER A 227 5.24 -19.48 4.02
N THR A 228 3.92 -19.63 3.96
CA THR A 228 3.11 -19.13 2.84
C THR A 228 1.76 -18.67 3.35
N GLU A 229 1.26 -17.55 2.85
CA GLU A 229 -0.08 -17.05 3.11
C GLU A 229 -0.81 -16.72 1.81
N LEU A 230 -2.12 -16.87 1.86
CA LEU A 230 -3.07 -16.30 0.91
C LEU A 230 -3.84 -15.22 1.65
N GLY A 231 -3.75 -13.99 1.15
CA GLY A 231 -4.40 -12.83 1.75
C GLY A 231 -5.34 -12.15 0.77
N TYR A 232 -6.45 -11.65 1.31
CA TYR A 232 -7.41 -10.81 0.59
C TYR A 232 -7.51 -9.45 1.27
N LYS A 233 -7.36 -8.36 0.51
CA LYS A 233 -7.51 -6.99 1.00
C LYS A 233 -8.55 -6.22 0.18
N TRP A 234 -9.25 -5.30 0.81
CA TRP A 234 -10.15 -4.36 0.15
C TRP A 234 -10.13 -2.97 0.79
N PHE A 235 -10.29 -1.95 -0.04
CA PHE A 235 -10.45 -0.55 0.36
C PHE A 235 -11.95 -0.22 0.42
N ASN A 236 -12.38 0.47 1.48
CA ASN A 236 -13.71 1.05 1.59
C ASN A 236 -13.63 2.57 1.42
N PRO A 237 -14.16 3.15 0.34
CA PRO A 237 -14.05 4.59 0.11
C PRO A 237 -14.89 5.44 1.07
N ASP A 238 -16.02 4.93 1.60
CA ASP A 238 -16.94 5.70 2.46
C ASP A 238 -16.28 6.21 3.74
N ASP A 239 -15.43 5.37 4.35
CA ASP A 239 -14.71 5.70 5.57
C ASP A 239 -13.19 5.71 5.37
N ARG A 240 -12.73 5.50 4.13
CA ARG A 240 -11.33 5.38 3.68
C ARG A 240 -10.53 4.31 4.45
N SER A 241 -11.21 3.27 4.92
CA SER A 241 -10.54 2.17 5.62
C SER A 241 -10.04 1.08 4.68
N ILE A 242 -9.07 0.32 5.15
CA ILE A 242 -8.48 -0.83 4.48
C ILE A 242 -8.73 -2.04 5.37
N SER A 243 -9.41 -3.04 4.82
CA SER A 243 -9.71 -4.29 5.51
C SER A 243 -8.98 -5.45 4.85
N SER A 244 -8.62 -6.47 5.63
CA SER A 244 -7.95 -7.66 5.11
C SER A 244 -8.22 -8.90 5.94
N LEU A 245 -8.11 -10.05 5.27
CA LEU A 245 -8.15 -11.39 5.85
C LEU A 245 -6.96 -12.19 5.33
N LEU A 246 -6.43 -13.11 6.14
CA LEU A 246 -5.36 -14.03 5.77
C LEU A 246 -5.66 -15.46 6.22
N ILE A 247 -5.18 -16.42 5.43
CA ILE A 247 -4.90 -17.78 5.87
C ILE A 247 -3.46 -18.12 5.50
N GLY A 248 -2.71 -18.67 6.45
CA GLY A 248 -1.29 -19.01 6.25
C GLY A 248 -0.92 -20.37 6.83
N TYR A 249 0.15 -20.92 6.30
CA TYR A 249 0.81 -22.13 6.76
C TYR A 249 2.28 -21.85 7.07
N ASP A 250 2.80 -22.50 8.10
CA ASP A 250 4.20 -22.48 8.48
C ASP A 250 4.72 -23.91 8.62
N GLY A 251 5.96 -24.15 8.19
CA GLY A 251 6.72 -25.35 8.51
C GLY A 251 8.18 -25.02 8.80
N TRP A 252 8.73 -25.45 9.93
CA TRP A 252 10.16 -25.32 10.28
C TRP A 252 10.75 -26.61 10.79
N ASP A 253 12.03 -26.79 10.53
CA ASP A 253 12.82 -27.79 11.22
C ASP A 253 13.19 -27.29 12.63
N GLY A 254 13.06 -28.17 13.62
CA GLY A 254 13.42 -27.95 15.02
C GLY A 254 14.12 -29.19 15.55
N SER A 255 14.81 -29.08 16.69
CA SER A 255 15.69 -30.12 17.25
C SER A 255 15.04 -31.51 17.37
N GLY A 256 15.11 -32.31 16.31
CA GLY A 256 14.50 -33.65 16.23
C GLY A 256 13.01 -33.69 15.86
N CYS A 257 12.38 -32.60 15.44
CA CYS A 257 10.96 -32.59 15.04
C CYS A 257 10.63 -31.46 14.04
N PHE A 258 9.93 -31.78 12.95
CA PHE A 258 9.41 -30.78 12.02
C PHE A 258 8.10 -30.19 12.55
N HIS A 259 8.15 -28.92 12.91
CA HIS A 259 7.01 -28.16 13.40
C HIS A 259 6.18 -27.61 12.24
N SER A 260 4.86 -27.54 12.42
CA SER A 260 3.96 -26.89 11.48
C SER A 260 2.73 -26.29 12.15
N GLN A 261 2.22 -25.19 11.59
CA GLN A 261 1.00 -24.54 12.08
C GLN A 261 0.17 -23.97 10.93
N VAL A 262 -1.14 -23.84 11.13
CA VAL A 262 -2.00 -22.98 10.30
C VAL A 262 -2.37 -21.74 11.11
N ALA A 263 -2.28 -20.58 10.46
CA ALA A 263 -2.67 -19.31 11.02
C ALA A 263 -3.85 -18.70 10.24
N VAL A 264 -4.72 -18.01 10.96
CA VAL A 264 -5.81 -17.20 10.40
C VAL A 264 -5.86 -15.85 11.11
N GLY A 265 -6.22 -14.80 10.38
CA GLY A 265 -6.25 -13.46 10.94
C GLY A 265 -6.88 -12.43 10.01
N GLY A 266 -6.94 -11.19 10.49
CA GLY A 266 -7.40 -10.05 9.72
C GLY A 266 -6.87 -8.73 10.29
N GLN A 267 -6.79 -7.73 9.42
CA GLN A 267 -6.44 -6.36 9.76
C GLN A 267 -7.57 -5.43 9.34
N TRP A 268 -7.90 -4.45 10.17
CA TRP A 268 -8.60 -3.23 9.77
C TRP A 268 -7.66 -2.03 9.98
N GLN A 269 -7.70 -1.06 9.09
CA GLN A 269 -6.83 0.11 9.12
C GLN A 269 -7.53 1.35 8.60
N LYS A 270 -7.24 2.50 9.22
CA LYS A 270 -7.78 3.80 8.83
C LYS A 270 -6.86 4.94 9.29
N ASP A 271 -6.68 5.96 8.46
CA ASP A 271 -5.84 7.14 8.74
C ASP A 271 -4.43 6.76 9.29
N ARG A 272 -3.88 5.65 8.76
CA ARG A 272 -2.63 4.94 9.14
C ARG A 272 -2.58 4.24 10.50
N TRP A 273 -3.68 4.22 11.26
CA TRP A 273 -3.83 3.32 12.40
C TRP A 273 -4.14 1.91 11.93
N GLN A 274 -3.49 0.90 12.52
CA GLN A 274 -3.65 -0.52 12.19
C GLN A 274 -4.21 -1.28 13.38
N PHE A 275 -5.21 -2.13 13.16
CA PHE A 275 -5.80 -3.00 14.17
C PHE A 275 -5.86 -4.43 13.63
N GLY A 276 -5.00 -5.31 14.14
CA GLY A 276 -4.84 -6.67 13.67
C GLY A 276 -5.16 -7.71 14.73
N VAL A 277 -5.67 -8.87 14.33
CA VAL A 277 -5.79 -10.07 15.17
C VAL A 277 -5.34 -11.29 14.36
N THR A 278 -4.57 -12.18 14.97
CA THR A 278 -4.16 -13.45 14.34
C THR A 278 -4.09 -14.56 15.38
N GLY A 279 -4.60 -15.74 15.02
CA GLY A 279 -4.40 -16.99 15.75
C GLY A 279 -3.59 -17.99 14.95
N GLY A 280 -2.80 -18.83 15.61
CA GLY A 280 -2.06 -19.94 15.03
C GLY A 280 -2.31 -21.23 15.80
N ILE A 281 -2.54 -22.34 15.09
CA ILE A 281 -2.85 -23.66 15.63
C ILE A 281 -1.82 -24.67 15.10
N PRO A 282 -1.08 -25.38 15.98
CA PRO A 282 -0.17 -26.47 15.60
C PRO A 282 -0.89 -27.60 14.85
N LEU A 283 -0.21 -28.19 13.86
CA LEU A 283 -0.70 -29.35 13.10
C LEU A 283 0.16 -30.61 13.27
N ASP A 284 1.35 -30.48 13.86
CA ASP A 284 2.25 -31.59 14.21
C ASP A 284 1.94 -32.19 15.59
N GLN A 285 2.79 -33.13 16.01
CA GLN A 285 2.76 -33.79 17.33
C GLN A 285 4.03 -33.51 18.14
N CYS A 286 4.81 -32.49 17.79
CA CYS A 286 6.00 -32.08 18.50
C CYS A 286 5.59 -31.49 19.86
N ALA A 287 6.06 -32.09 20.96
CA ALA A 287 5.62 -31.75 22.33
C ALA A 287 5.94 -30.30 22.76
N ASN A 288 6.74 -29.59 21.97
CA ASN A 288 7.28 -28.25 22.20
C ASN A 288 6.74 -27.18 21.22
N ASN A 289 5.77 -27.50 20.34
CA ASN A 289 5.09 -26.50 19.51
C ASN A 289 4.02 -25.75 20.32
N LEU A 290 3.77 -24.49 19.98
CA LEU A 290 2.85 -23.58 20.67
C LEU A 290 1.82 -23.00 19.70
N GLY A 291 0.55 -23.13 20.06
CA GLY A 291 -0.48 -22.27 19.49
C GLY A 291 -0.35 -20.85 20.02
N PHE A 292 -0.84 -19.87 19.26
CA PHE A 292 -0.80 -18.47 19.68
C PHE A 292 -2.09 -17.74 19.32
N ALA A 293 -2.39 -16.69 20.08
CA ALA A 293 -3.32 -15.63 19.71
C ALA A 293 -2.66 -14.29 19.99
N ILE A 294 -2.65 -13.39 19.01
CA ILE A 294 -2.05 -12.06 19.11
C ILE A 294 -3.01 -10.99 18.59
N GLY A 295 -3.16 -9.90 19.35
CA GLY A 295 -3.71 -8.64 18.87
C GLY A 295 -2.56 -7.68 18.53
N GLN A 296 -2.80 -6.75 17.62
CA GLN A 296 -1.85 -5.69 17.25
C GLN A 296 -2.58 -4.35 17.12
N VAL A 297 -2.01 -3.30 17.72
CA VAL A 297 -2.34 -1.90 17.46
C VAL A 297 -1.11 -1.21 16.88
N GLY A 298 -1.17 -0.80 15.62
CA GLY A 298 -0.16 0.03 14.97
C GLY A 298 -0.56 1.51 15.00
N ILE A 299 0.35 2.36 15.46
CA ILE A 299 0.14 3.78 15.73
C ILE A 299 1.10 4.59 14.85
N PRO A 300 0.61 5.46 13.94
CA PRO A 300 1.46 6.28 13.07
C PRO A 300 2.02 7.49 13.83
N VAL A 301 3.25 7.35 14.34
CA VAL A 301 3.89 8.32 15.26
C VAL A 301 4.60 9.49 14.57
N ALA A 302 4.96 9.35 13.29
CA ALA A 302 5.47 10.45 12.46
C ALA A 302 5.20 10.18 10.97
N ASP A 303 4.83 11.21 10.21
CA ASP A 303 4.62 11.09 8.76
C ASP A 303 5.89 11.39 7.96
N LEU A 304 6.07 10.64 6.88
CA LEU A 304 7.18 10.71 5.92
C LEU A 304 6.64 10.80 4.48
N GLY A 305 5.61 11.63 4.27
CA GLY A 305 4.86 11.70 3.01
C GLY A 305 3.89 10.54 2.87
N ASP A 306 4.01 9.74 1.80
CA ASP A 306 3.16 8.59 1.52
C ASP A 306 3.30 7.42 2.55
N GLN A 307 4.29 7.47 3.46
CA GLN A 307 4.49 6.48 4.53
C GLN A 307 4.57 7.13 5.92
N SER A 308 4.54 6.32 6.98
CA SER A 308 4.71 6.76 8.38
C SER A 308 5.66 5.87 9.17
N ILE A 309 6.35 6.44 10.16
CA ILE A 309 6.96 5.66 11.24
C ILE A 309 5.83 5.11 12.12
N THR A 310 5.85 3.81 12.38
CA THR A 310 4.75 3.12 13.07
C THR A 310 5.25 2.42 14.33
N LEU A 311 4.65 2.78 15.48
CA LEU A 311 4.80 2.09 16.75
C LEU A 311 3.73 0.99 16.84
N SER A 312 4.14 -0.26 17.01
CA SER A 312 3.24 -1.40 17.21
C SER A 312 3.22 -1.84 18.68
N LEU A 313 2.02 -2.04 19.21
CA LEU A 313 1.74 -2.60 20.53
C LEU A 313 0.95 -3.90 20.33
N SER A 314 1.52 -5.03 20.72
CA SER A 314 0.96 -6.34 20.40
C SER A 314 0.91 -7.28 21.61
N PRO A 315 -0.20 -7.33 22.37
CA PRO A 315 -0.41 -8.32 23.42
C PRO A 315 -0.73 -9.70 22.82
N TYR A 316 -0.20 -10.75 23.43
CA TYR A 316 -0.40 -12.13 22.96
C TYR A 316 -0.53 -13.14 24.09
N VAL A 317 -1.08 -14.31 23.74
CA VAL A 317 -1.09 -15.52 24.57
C VAL A 317 -0.54 -16.66 23.73
N LEU A 318 0.45 -17.38 24.28
CA LEU A 318 0.92 -18.66 23.76
C LEU A 318 0.26 -19.79 24.54
N HIS A 319 -0.08 -20.90 23.89
CA HIS A 319 -0.72 -22.06 24.50
C HIS A 319 -0.08 -23.36 24.01
N GLY A 320 0.32 -24.22 24.95
CA GLY A 320 0.95 -25.51 24.66
C GLY A 320 1.53 -26.14 25.92
N THR A 321 2.01 -27.38 25.82
CA THR A 321 2.50 -28.19 26.95
C THR A 321 1.53 -28.35 28.15
N GLY A 322 0.26 -27.93 28.01
CA GLY A 322 -0.75 -27.89 29.09
C GLY A 322 -0.89 -26.52 29.79
N ASP A 323 0.01 -25.58 29.50
CA ASP A 323 0.09 -24.26 30.11
C ASP A 323 -0.39 -23.14 29.15
N SER A 324 -0.45 -21.90 29.65
CA SER A 324 -0.68 -20.71 28.82
C SER A 324 0.19 -19.54 29.28
N TYR A 325 0.95 -18.95 28.35
CA TYR A 325 1.92 -17.89 28.61
C TYR A 325 1.44 -16.59 27.98
N GLY A 326 0.92 -15.67 28.80
CA GLY A 326 0.60 -14.32 28.38
C GLY A 326 1.86 -13.44 28.29
N GLY A 327 1.91 -12.58 27.28
CA GLY A 327 3.03 -11.70 27.00
C GLY A 327 2.65 -10.48 26.17
N GLY A 328 3.64 -9.64 25.87
CA GLY A 328 3.46 -8.46 25.03
C GLY A 328 4.71 -8.08 24.26
N ARG A 329 4.52 -7.54 23.05
CA ARG A 329 5.59 -7.00 22.19
C ARG A 329 5.34 -5.53 21.90
N VAL A 330 6.42 -4.76 21.89
CA VAL A 330 6.47 -3.37 21.41
C VAL A 330 7.47 -3.33 20.25
N GLY A 331 7.07 -2.81 19.11
CA GLY A 331 7.92 -2.68 17.92
C GLY A 331 7.87 -1.29 17.32
N LEU A 332 8.96 -0.85 16.72
CA LEU A 332 9.06 0.41 15.98
C LEU A 332 9.51 0.09 14.55
N ASN A 333 8.69 0.45 13.56
CA ASN A 333 8.98 0.30 12.15
C ASN A 333 9.29 1.69 11.56
N VAL A 334 10.47 1.84 10.98
CA VAL A 334 10.97 3.07 10.34
C VAL A 334 11.22 2.77 8.86
N PRO A 335 10.33 3.18 7.94
CA PRO A 335 10.63 3.16 6.53
C PRO A 335 11.68 4.23 6.21
N VAL A 336 12.75 3.83 5.53
CA VAL A 336 13.79 4.73 4.99
C VAL A 336 13.45 5.12 3.54
N GLY A 337 12.59 4.34 2.90
CA GLY A 337 11.97 4.62 1.61
C GLY A 337 11.19 3.40 1.12
N ASP A 338 10.68 3.45 -0.11
CA ASP A 338 9.87 2.39 -0.72
C ASP A 338 10.52 0.99 -0.72
N GLN A 339 11.85 0.94 -0.74
CA GLN A 339 12.63 -0.31 -0.79
C GLN A 339 13.22 -0.77 0.56
N VAL A 340 13.33 0.09 1.58
CA VAL A 340 14.08 -0.22 2.81
C VAL A 340 13.25 0.10 4.04
N ILE A 341 13.04 -0.90 4.89
CA ILE A 341 12.42 -0.76 6.20
C ILE A 341 13.41 -1.24 7.26
N LEU A 342 13.60 -0.41 8.29
CA LEU A 342 14.28 -0.76 9.53
C LEU A 342 13.23 -1.04 10.60
N SER A 343 13.43 -2.07 11.41
CA SER A 343 12.60 -2.31 12.58
C SER A 343 13.42 -2.68 13.81
N ALA A 344 12.92 -2.29 14.97
CA ALA A 344 13.43 -2.68 16.28
C ALA A 344 12.25 -3.09 17.18
N TYR A 345 12.44 -4.07 18.06
CA TYR A 345 11.39 -4.53 18.95
C TYR A 345 11.93 -5.06 20.28
N GLY A 346 11.10 -4.94 21.31
CA GLY A 346 11.24 -5.64 22.58
C GLY A 346 9.97 -6.41 22.89
N GLN A 347 10.09 -7.56 23.55
CA GLN A 347 8.95 -8.33 24.05
C GLN A 347 9.27 -8.95 25.40
N TYR A 348 8.21 -9.21 26.17
CA TYR A 348 8.30 -9.87 27.47
C TYR A 348 7.17 -10.88 27.66
N ASP A 349 7.53 -12.08 28.10
CA ASP A 349 6.62 -13.17 28.49
C ASP A 349 7.32 -14.15 29.46
N LYS A 350 6.57 -15.09 30.06
CA LYS A 350 7.14 -16.02 31.07
C LYS A 350 8.00 -17.15 30.49
N LEU A 351 7.90 -17.42 29.19
CA LEU A 351 8.60 -18.48 28.48
C LEU A 351 9.93 -17.98 27.89
N LEU A 352 9.95 -16.83 27.22
CA LEU A 352 11.14 -16.25 26.60
C LEU A 352 11.82 -15.15 27.43
N ASP A 353 11.26 -14.85 28.61
CA ASP A 353 11.67 -13.76 29.51
C ASP A 353 11.70 -12.43 28.76
N THR A 354 12.82 -11.71 28.74
CA THR A 354 12.98 -10.50 27.92
C THR A 354 13.70 -10.84 26.62
N VAL A 355 13.12 -10.47 25.48
CA VAL A 355 13.77 -10.55 24.16
C VAL A 355 13.83 -9.17 23.53
N VAL A 356 14.98 -8.81 22.95
CA VAL A 356 15.18 -7.58 22.17
C VAL A 356 15.79 -7.95 20.82
N GLY A 357 15.34 -7.33 19.74
CA GLY A 357 15.88 -7.56 18.41
C GLY A 357 15.54 -6.47 17.41
N GLY A 358 16.02 -6.65 16.19
CA GLY A 358 15.73 -5.78 15.06
C GLY A 358 15.86 -6.51 13.72
N GLN A 359 15.37 -5.89 12.66
CA GLN A 359 15.43 -6.41 11.29
C GLN A 359 15.64 -5.27 10.30
N VAL A 360 16.54 -5.49 9.34
CA VAL A 360 16.65 -4.69 8.12
C VAL A 360 16.01 -5.50 7.01
N SER A 361 15.03 -4.94 6.29
CA SER A 361 14.46 -5.56 5.09
C SER A 361 14.63 -4.66 3.87
N TYR A 362 15.10 -5.27 2.78
CA TYR A 362 15.20 -4.70 1.45
C TYR A 362 14.16 -5.37 0.54
N ARG A 363 13.45 -4.58 -0.28
CA ARG A 363 12.42 -5.06 -1.20
C ARG A 363 12.60 -4.41 -2.57
N PHE A 364 12.39 -5.18 -3.64
CA PHE A 364 12.38 -4.69 -5.01
C PHE A 364 11.32 -5.41 -5.84
N ALA A 365 10.77 -4.72 -6.84
CA ALA A 365 9.75 -5.27 -7.73
C ALA A 365 10.37 -5.78 -9.03
N THR A 366 9.77 -6.81 -9.63
CA THR A 366 10.32 -7.45 -10.84
C THR A 366 10.34 -6.54 -12.08
N ASN A 367 9.48 -5.51 -12.10
CA ASN A 367 9.21 -4.67 -13.27
C ASN A 367 9.68 -3.21 -13.04
N GLY A 368 10.75 -3.00 -12.27
CA GLY A 368 11.36 -1.68 -12.04
C GLY A 368 10.65 -0.76 -11.03
N GLY A 369 9.37 -0.99 -10.72
CA GLY A 369 8.62 -0.25 -9.71
C GLY A 369 7.57 -1.11 -9.01
N PHE A 370 7.20 -0.77 -7.77
CA PHE A 370 6.21 -1.54 -6.99
C PHE A 370 4.79 -1.49 -7.56
N VAL A 371 4.46 -0.39 -8.22
CA VAL A 371 3.19 -0.15 -8.91
C VAL A 371 3.49 0.02 -10.40
N ASN A 372 2.75 -0.70 -11.23
CA ASN A 372 2.61 -0.49 -12.65
C ASN A 372 1.37 0.38 -12.88
N ASP A 373 1.57 1.68 -13.06
CA ASP A 373 0.52 2.66 -13.37
C ASP A 373 0.53 2.95 -14.89
N PRO A 374 -0.50 2.53 -15.65
CA PRO A 374 -0.59 2.77 -17.10
C PRO A 374 -0.66 4.26 -17.50
N ASN A 375 -1.04 5.14 -16.57
CA ASN A 375 -1.22 6.58 -16.82
C ASN A 375 0.11 7.35 -16.73
N LEU A 376 1.11 6.78 -16.06
CA LEU A 376 2.46 7.31 -16.09
C LEU A 376 3.10 6.99 -17.45
N ARG A 377 3.56 8.04 -18.15
CA ARG A 377 4.43 7.87 -19.32
C ARG A 377 5.59 6.95 -18.92
N ALA A 378 5.78 5.87 -19.67
CA ALA A 378 6.78 4.85 -19.37
C ALA A 378 8.16 5.49 -19.13
N LYS A 379 8.55 5.59 -17.86
CA LYS A 379 9.94 5.84 -17.50
C LYS A 379 10.73 4.68 -18.11
N THR A 380 11.75 5.00 -18.91
CA THR A 380 12.71 4.00 -19.39
C THR A 380 13.12 3.15 -18.19
N PRO A 381 12.95 1.81 -18.22
CA PRO A 381 13.10 1.02 -17.01
C PRO A 381 14.51 1.17 -16.48
N GLU A 382 14.65 1.89 -15.38
CA GLU A 382 15.86 1.95 -14.57
C GLU A 382 16.03 0.56 -13.95
N SER A 383 16.67 -0.32 -14.72
CA SER A 383 17.07 -1.63 -14.28
C SER A 383 17.85 -1.44 -12.98
N PRO A 384 17.47 -2.08 -11.86
CA PRO A 384 18.35 -2.13 -10.70
C PRO A 384 19.58 -2.93 -11.13
N THR A 385 20.63 -2.22 -11.53
CA THR A 385 21.99 -2.75 -11.68
C THR A 385 22.66 -2.60 -10.32
N PRO A 386 22.55 -3.60 -9.42
CA PRO A 386 23.41 -3.61 -8.25
C PRO A 386 24.86 -3.59 -8.75
N TRP A 387 25.67 -2.72 -8.16
CA TRP A 387 27.11 -2.67 -8.33
C TRP A 387 27.58 -2.07 -9.68
N GLN A 388 27.25 -0.80 -9.93
CA GLN A 388 28.30 0.06 -10.48
C GLN A 388 29.45 0.08 -9.48
N ALA A 389 30.54 -0.65 -9.80
CA ALA A 389 31.75 -0.60 -9.01
C ALA A 389 32.36 0.79 -9.11
N GLY A 390 32.41 1.53 -7.99
CA GLY A 390 33.20 2.75 -7.90
C GLY A 390 34.66 2.45 -8.30
N GLU A 391 35.28 3.37 -9.04
CA GLU A 391 36.51 3.09 -9.79
C GLU A 391 37.69 2.62 -8.90
N PHE A 392 37.86 1.30 -8.79
CA PHE A 392 39.09 0.71 -8.27
C PHE A 392 40.21 0.92 -9.30
N ASN A 393 40.86 2.07 -9.18
CA ASN A 393 41.97 2.53 -10.01
C ASN A 393 43.15 1.53 -9.97
N THR A 394 43.07 0.54 -10.86
CA THR A 394 44.02 -0.56 -11.03
C THR A 394 44.46 -0.57 -12.48
N GLY A 395 45.44 0.28 -12.79
CA GLY A 395 45.83 0.60 -14.16
C GLY A 395 46.45 -0.56 -14.95
N ARG A 396 45.63 -1.43 -15.55
CA ARG A 396 45.90 -2.20 -16.77
C ARG A 396 44.62 -2.80 -17.36
N ALA A 397 44.40 -2.57 -18.65
CA ALA A 397 43.22 -3.07 -19.35
C ALA A 397 43.31 -4.58 -19.62
N THR A 398 42.22 -5.30 -19.32
CA THR A 398 41.95 -6.63 -19.90
C THR A 398 40.88 -6.47 -20.97
N GLN A 399 41.28 -6.51 -22.24
CA GLN A 399 40.34 -6.48 -23.35
C GLN A 399 39.76 -7.89 -23.57
N VAL A 400 38.45 -8.06 -23.34
CA VAL A 400 37.69 -9.19 -23.88
C VAL A 400 36.95 -8.68 -25.12
N ALA A 401 37.45 -9.04 -26.30
CA ALA A 401 36.90 -8.58 -27.56
C ALA A 401 35.76 -9.48 -28.05
N LEU A 402 34.58 -8.91 -28.24
CA LEU A 402 33.59 -9.41 -29.20
C LEU A 402 33.22 -8.23 -30.11
N ASN A 403 33.60 -8.35 -31.39
CA ASN A 403 33.48 -7.29 -32.37
C ASN A 403 32.24 -7.49 -33.24
N GLN A 404 31.39 -6.47 -33.37
CA GLN A 404 30.49 -6.36 -34.52
C GLN A 404 30.19 -4.89 -34.88
N ASP A 405 31.04 -4.33 -35.75
CA ASP A 405 30.82 -3.02 -36.38
C ASP A 405 29.47 -2.93 -37.13
N ARG A 406 28.70 -1.89 -36.85
CA ARG A 406 27.84 -1.20 -37.83
C ARG A 406 27.54 0.23 -37.35
N GLY A 407 28.38 1.17 -37.79
CA GLY A 407 28.29 2.55 -37.37
C GLY A 407 27.14 3.34 -38.01
N HIS A 408 26.45 4.12 -37.18
CA HIS A 408 25.85 5.40 -37.59
C HIS A 408 26.35 6.46 -36.60
N ALA A 409 26.85 7.59 -37.12
CA ALA A 409 27.42 8.63 -36.28
C ALA A 409 26.33 9.45 -35.60
N PHE A 410 26.36 9.50 -34.27
CA PHE A 410 25.59 10.46 -33.49
C PHE A 410 26.42 11.71 -33.22
N SER A 411 26.01 12.83 -33.81
CA SER A 411 26.48 14.16 -33.45
C SER A 411 25.92 14.56 -32.08
N GLN A 412 26.79 15.09 -31.20
CA GLN A 412 26.37 15.62 -29.90
C GLN A 412 25.42 16.81 -30.07
N PRO A 413 24.31 16.89 -29.32
CA PRO A 413 23.61 18.15 -29.09
C PRO A 413 24.45 18.98 -28.09
N THR A 414 24.92 20.15 -28.51
CA THR A 414 25.47 21.15 -27.59
C THR A 414 24.35 21.78 -26.76
N SER A 415 24.59 21.97 -25.47
CA SER A 415 23.66 22.65 -24.56
C SER A 415 23.65 24.16 -24.83
N GLU A 416 22.53 24.68 -25.33
CA GLU A 416 22.27 26.13 -25.39
C GLU A 416 21.33 26.55 -24.26
N GLU A 417 21.88 27.26 -23.27
CA GLU A 417 21.11 27.87 -22.18
C GLU A 417 20.27 29.04 -22.71
N THR A 418 18.97 28.83 -22.93
CA THR A 418 18.06 29.93 -23.30
C THR A 418 17.61 30.68 -22.04
N THR A 419 18.24 31.81 -21.75
CA THR A 419 17.89 32.67 -20.61
C THR A 419 16.52 33.30 -20.76
N ILE A 420 15.67 33.15 -19.74
CA ILE A 420 14.31 33.72 -19.71
C ILE A 420 14.39 35.22 -19.46
N SER A 421 14.37 36.02 -20.53
CA SER A 421 14.23 37.47 -20.44
C SER A 421 12.78 37.87 -20.18
N SER A 422 12.54 38.53 -19.06
CA SER A 422 11.23 39.06 -18.68
C SER A 422 10.89 40.34 -19.45
N THR A 423 9.87 40.30 -20.32
CA THR A 423 9.33 41.52 -20.94
C THR A 423 7.84 41.43 -21.27
N ASN A 424 7.09 42.49 -20.88
CA ASN A 424 5.76 42.88 -21.37
C ASN A 424 4.59 41.90 -21.18
N LEU A 425 3.86 42.09 -20.08
CA LEU A 425 2.61 41.40 -19.73
C LEU A 425 1.33 42.15 -20.19
N ASN A 426 1.45 43.10 -21.12
CA ASN A 426 0.37 44.01 -21.53
C ASN A 426 0.26 44.14 -23.06
N ASN A 427 -0.50 43.23 -23.69
CA ASN A 427 -1.31 43.36 -24.92
C ASN A 427 -1.53 41.96 -25.53
N LEU A 428 -2.59 41.83 -26.34
CA LEU A 428 -3.24 40.56 -26.71
C LEU A 428 -4.03 39.98 -25.50
N ILE A 429 -5.20 39.38 -25.65
CA ILE A 429 -5.89 38.94 -26.88
C ILE A 429 -7.28 39.59 -26.99
N SER A 430 -7.50 40.32 -28.10
CA SER A 430 -8.82 40.45 -28.72
C SER A 430 -8.81 39.65 -30.02
N ASN A 431 -9.10 38.36 -29.94
CA ASN A 431 -9.31 37.47 -31.09
C ASN A 431 -10.42 36.47 -30.69
N ALA A 432 -11.39 36.28 -31.58
CA ALA A 432 -12.09 35.00 -31.64
C ALA A 432 -11.14 33.94 -32.24
N ASP A 433 -11.59 32.68 -32.31
CA ASP A 433 -10.90 31.62 -33.06
C ASP A 433 -9.49 31.25 -32.53
N ALA A 434 -9.32 31.30 -31.21
CA ALA A 434 -8.13 30.80 -30.52
C ALA A 434 -8.45 29.52 -29.72
N LEU A 435 -7.80 28.40 -30.07
CA LEU A 435 -7.84 27.16 -29.29
C LEU A 435 -7.17 27.38 -27.92
N ILE A 436 -7.98 27.41 -26.86
CA ILE A 436 -7.53 27.62 -25.48
C ILE A 436 -7.00 26.29 -24.93
N ARG A 437 -5.94 26.34 -24.12
CA ARG A 437 -5.22 25.17 -23.61
C ARG A 437 -4.94 25.33 -22.12
N LEU A 438 -5.49 24.44 -21.30
CA LEU A 438 -5.27 24.37 -19.86
C LEU A 438 -4.36 23.19 -19.52
N LYS A 439 -3.47 23.38 -18.56
CA LYS A 439 -2.62 22.32 -17.98
C LYS A 439 -3.09 21.93 -16.58
N ALA A 440 -2.70 20.75 -16.12
CA ALA A 440 -2.89 20.36 -14.73
C ALA A 440 -2.32 21.42 -13.76
N GLY A 441 -3.14 21.85 -12.80
CA GLY A 441 -2.87 22.98 -11.90
C GLY A 441 -3.53 24.30 -12.32
N GLU A 442 -4.06 24.41 -13.54
CA GLU A 442 -4.76 25.60 -14.03
C GLU A 442 -6.30 25.47 -13.92
N GLU A 443 -6.97 26.57 -13.61
CA GLU A 443 -8.43 26.74 -13.73
C GLU A 443 -8.78 27.95 -14.62
N ALA A 444 -9.95 27.90 -15.25
CA ALA A 444 -10.47 28.96 -16.11
C ALA A 444 -11.99 29.07 -16.03
N THR A 445 -12.51 30.31 -16.06
CA THR A 445 -13.95 30.58 -16.16
C THR A 445 -14.31 30.96 -17.59
N PHE A 446 -15.43 30.43 -18.10
CA PHE A 446 -15.96 30.66 -19.44
C PHE A 446 -17.39 31.19 -19.39
N SER A 447 -17.77 32.00 -20.38
CA SER A 447 -19.14 32.49 -20.57
C SER A 447 -20.12 31.33 -20.91
N PRO A 448 -21.44 31.54 -20.82
CA PRO A 448 -22.44 30.55 -21.23
C PRO A 448 -22.31 30.09 -22.69
N ASP A 449 -21.70 30.90 -23.56
CA ASP A 449 -21.43 30.60 -24.97
C ASP A 449 -20.13 29.83 -25.21
N GLY A 450 -19.24 29.75 -24.20
CA GLY A 450 -17.92 29.10 -24.29
C GLY A 450 -16.73 30.06 -24.48
N THR A 451 -16.90 31.37 -24.28
CA THR A 451 -15.81 32.36 -24.42
C THR A 451 -15.01 32.47 -23.12
N LEU A 452 -13.67 32.46 -23.19
CA LEU A 452 -12.81 32.62 -22.01
C LEU A 452 -13.01 33.97 -21.31
N LEU A 453 -13.20 33.94 -19.99
CA LEU A 453 -13.30 35.13 -19.13
C LEU A 453 -12.05 35.29 -18.25
N SER A 454 -11.48 34.19 -17.77
CA SER A 454 -10.28 34.16 -16.93
C SER A 454 -9.51 32.85 -17.11
N GLN A 455 -8.19 32.84 -16.88
CA GLN A 455 -7.37 31.63 -16.71
C GLN A 455 -6.29 31.93 -15.66
N GLN A 456 -6.12 31.05 -14.68
CA GLN A 456 -5.14 31.20 -13.58
C GLN A 456 -4.63 29.85 -13.07
N MET A 457 -3.51 29.87 -12.34
CA MET A 457 -3.10 28.71 -11.53
C MET A 457 -3.99 28.62 -10.28
N MET A 458 -4.45 27.41 -9.95
CA MET A 458 -5.16 27.14 -8.70
C MET A 458 -4.25 27.35 -7.49
N SER A 459 -4.83 27.76 -6.36
CA SER A 459 -4.15 27.69 -5.06
C SER A 459 -4.10 26.25 -4.52
N LYS A 460 -3.22 26.01 -3.53
CA LYS A 460 -3.15 24.71 -2.84
C LYS A 460 -4.49 24.32 -2.24
N GLU A 461 -5.17 25.28 -1.63
CA GLU A 461 -6.47 25.14 -0.98
C GLU A 461 -7.55 24.77 -2.02
N ARG A 462 -7.59 25.48 -3.16
CA ARG A 462 -8.54 25.23 -4.25
C ARG A 462 -8.38 23.83 -4.84
N PHE A 463 -7.15 23.40 -5.14
CA PHE A 463 -6.86 22.07 -5.65
C PHE A 463 -7.24 20.97 -4.63
N SER A 464 -6.93 21.21 -3.34
CA SER A 464 -7.28 20.29 -2.24
C SER A 464 -8.81 20.17 -2.06
N GLN A 465 -9.53 21.29 -2.11
CA GLN A 465 -10.98 21.35 -2.00
C GLN A 465 -11.66 20.55 -3.12
N LEU A 466 -11.23 20.73 -4.38
CA LEU A 466 -11.78 20.01 -5.52
C LEU A 466 -11.64 18.49 -5.38
N ILE A 467 -10.49 17.98 -4.90
CA ILE A 467 -10.31 16.55 -4.60
C ILE A 467 -11.31 16.09 -3.53
N ILE A 468 -11.45 16.85 -2.43
CA ILE A 468 -12.30 16.47 -1.30
C ILE A 468 -13.79 16.47 -1.70
N GLU A 469 -14.26 17.49 -2.41
CA GLU A 469 -15.66 17.62 -2.83
C GLU A 469 -16.06 16.55 -3.86
N THR A 470 -15.20 16.29 -4.85
CA THR A 470 -15.53 15.39 -5.96
C THR A 470 -15.23 13.91 -5.69
N MET A 471 -14.14 13.60 -4.97
CA MET A 471 -13.63 12.22 -4.83
C MET A 471 -13.88 11.58 -3.45
N SER A 472 -14.16 12.35 -2.40
CA SER A 472 -14.38 11.76 -1.07
C SER A 472 -15.64 10.88 -1.04
N GLY A 473 -15.49 9.61 -0.66
CA GLY A 473 -16.56 8.60 -0.68
C GLY A 473 -16.78 7.89 -2.02
N GLN A 474 -16.17 8.35 -3.11
CA GLN A 474 -16.21 7.69 -4.43
C GLN A 474 -15.14 6.59 -4.52
N ASN A 475 -15.24 5.69 -5.51
CA ASN A 475 -14.14 4.76 -5.77
C ASN A 475 -12.87 5.51 -6.18
N LEU A 476 -11.71 4.85 -6.09
CA LEU A 476 -10.45 5.44 -6.59
C LEU A 476 -10.54 5.64 -8.11
N LEU A 477 -9.87 6.66 -8.64
CA LEU A 477 -9.70 6.87 -10.08
C LEU A 477 -8.43 6.15 -10.58
N PRO A 478 -8.40 5.73 -11.86
CA PRO A 478 -7.17 5.35 -12.55
C PRO A 478 -6.03 6.36 -12.35
N GLU A 479 -6.30 7.65 -12.54
CA GLU A 479 -5.31 8.73 -12.42
C GLU A 479 -5.06 9.22 -10.98
N SER A 480 -5.64 8.62 -9.92
CA SER A 480 -5.46 9.12 -8.53
C SER A 480 -3.98 9.24 -8.13
N HIS A 481 -3.12 8.34 -8.59
CA HIS A 481 -1.67 8.41 -8.32
C HIS A 481 -0.99 9.55 -9.10
N VAL A 482 -1.41 9.80 -10.35
CA VAL A 482 -0.92 10.93 -11.17
C VAL A 482 -1.33 12.26 -10.53
N ILE A 483 -2.55 12.36 -10.00
CA ILE A 483 -3.05 13.56 -9.28
C ILE A 483 -2.22 13.81 -8.01
N ASN A 484 -1.84 12.76 -7.24
CA ASN A 484 -0.94 12.91 -6.09
C ASN A 484 0.43 13.47 -6.53
N LEU A 485 1.03 12.90 -7.59
CA LEU A 485 2.34 13.36 -8.08
C LEU A 485 2.31 14.82 -8.60
N ILE A 486 1.22 15.23 -9.25
CA ILE A 486 1.02 16.62 -9.69
C ILE A 486 0.86 17.56 -8.49
N TYR A 487 0.08 17.16 -7.47
CA TYR A 487 -0.02 17.92 -6.22
C TYR A 487 1.35 18.07 -5.54
N GLN A 488 2.11 16.98 -5.44
CA GLN A 488 3.47 16.99 -4.88
C GLN A 488 4.40 17.94 -5.64
N GLN A 489 4.33 17.96 -6.97
CA GLN A 489 5.12 18.84 -7.82
C GLN A 489 4.75 20.33 -7.68
N LEU A 490 3.46 20.66 -7.47
CA LEU A 490 2.97 22.05 -7.41
C LEU A 490 3.00 22.64 -5.99
N TYR A 491 2.69 21.85 -4.97
CA TYR A 491 2.36 22.34 -3.62
C TYR A 491 3.08 21.60 -2.48
N GLY A 492 4.03 20.72 -2.82
CA GLY A 492 4.70 19.82 -1.88
C GLY A 492 3.78 18.73 -1.34
N LEU A 493 4.20 18.03 -0.28
CA LEU A 493 3.48 16.88 0.27
C LEU A 493 1.99 17.22 0.58
N PRO A 494 1.04 16.37 0.14
CA PRO A 494 -0.35 16.44 0.58
C PRO A 494 -0.50 15.99 2.04
N ASP A 495 -1.62 16.34 2.66
CA ASP A 495 -1.99 15.81 3.97
C ASP A 495 -2.54 14.37 3.89
N ARG A 496 -2.70 13.72 5.06
CA ARG A 496 -3.24 12.35 5.16
C ARG A 496 -4.64 12.20 4.55
N THR A 497 -5.48 13.23 4.59
CA THR A 497 -6.84 13.19 4.04
C THR A 497 -6.81 13.11 2.51
N LEU A 498 -5.95 13.91 1.86
CA LEU A 498 -5.72 13.82 0.42
C LEU A 498 -5.08 12.48 0.03
N LEU A 499 -4.05 12.03 0.76
CA LEU A 499 -3.39 10.75 0.50
C LEU A 499 -4.34 9.53 0.64
N ALA A 500 -5.29 9.59 1.57
CA ALA A 500 -6.33 8.57 1.74
C ALA A 500 -7.40 8.62 0.63
N ILE A 501 -7.82 9.82 0.17
CA ILE A 501 -8.79 9.97 -0.93
C ILE A 501 -8.17 9.58 -2.28
N LEU A 502 -6.89 9.89 -2.50
CA LEU A 502 -6.13 9.48 -3.68
C LEU A 502 -5.59 8.04 -3.59
N GLY A 503 -5.96 7.28 -2.55
CA GLY A 503 -5.62 5.86 -2.40
C GLY A 503 -4.13 5.54 -2.28
N SER A 504 -3.29 6.53 -1.94
CA SER A 504 -1.83 6.33 -1.85
C SER A 504 -1.46 5.47 -0.65
N ASP A 505 -2.15 5.67 0.49
CA ASP A 505 -2.08 4.76 1.65
C ASP A 505 -2.49 3.32 1.26
N TRP A 506 -3.52 3.16 0.40
CA TRP A 506 -3.94 1.84 -0.08
C TRP A 506 -2.91 1.18 -1.00
N LEU A 507 -2.32 1.90 -1.96
CA LEU A 507 -1.26 1.33 -2.83
C LEU A 507 -0.07 0.78 -2.04
N ILE A 508 0.20 1.37 -0.87
CA ILE A 508 1.31 1.00 0.02
C ILE A 508 0.94 -0.15 0.96
N GLU A 509 -0.29 -0.17 1.49
CA GLU A 509 -0.77 -1.27 2.33
C GLU A 509 -1.13 -2.52 1.52
N ALA A 510 -1.66 -2.37 0.31
CA ALA A 510 -1.98 -3.49 -0.57
C ALA A 510 -0.73 -4.33 -0.89
N ARG A 511 0.42 -3.68 -1.14
CA ARG A 511 1.72 -4.34 -1.36
C ARG A 511 2.46 -4.77 -0.08
N THR A 512 1.88 -4.56 1.10
CA THR A 512 2.49 -4.89 2.40
C THR A 512 1.86 -6.17 2.95
N PRO A 513 2.62 -7.27 3.08
CA PRO A 513 2.09 -8.53 3.63
C PRO A 513 1.76 -8.38 5.11
N TYR A 514 1.00 -9.32 5.68
CA TYR A 514 0.61 -9.22 7.08
C TYR A 514 1.83 -9.43 8.01
N PRO A 515 1.97 -8.69 9.12
CA PRO A 515 3.08 -8.86 10.07
C PRO A 515 2.98 -10.19 10.84
N ARG A 516 3.57 -11.26 10.28
CA ARG A 516 3.57 -12.60 10.89
C ARG A 516 4.66 -12.71 11.98
N LEU A 517 4.27 -13.12 13.20
CA LEU A 517 5.17 -13.26 14.37
C LEU A 517 6.48 -14.02 14.10
N ARG A 518 6.41 -15.03 13.23
CA ARG A 518 7.50 -15.97 12.95
C ARG A 518 8.70 -15.36 12.20
N GLY A 519 8.55 -14.17 11.61
CA GLY A 519 9.69 -13.41 11.09
C GLY A 519 10.65 -12.88 12.18
N ALA A 520 10.22 -12.93 13.45
CA ALA A 520 11.00 -12.49 14.61
C ALA A 520 11.22 -13.59 15.67
N ASN A 521 10.30 -14.55 15.80
CA ASN A 521 10.33 -15.56 16.86
C ASN A 521 10.20 -16.99 16.32
N ASN A 522 11.13 -17.87 16.70
CA ASN A 522 10.84 -19.31 16.73
C ASN A 522 9.92 -19.57 17.93
N LEU A 523 8.67 -19.95 17.67
CA LEU A 523 7.64 -20.22 18.70
C LEU A 523 7.81 -21.63 19.32
N VAL A 524 9.02 -21.94 19.78
CA VAL A 524 9.39 -23.24 20.34
C VAL A 524 9.72 -23.06 21.82
N VAL A 525 9.17 -23.93 22.68
CA VAL A 525 9.54 -23.97 24.11
C VAL A 525 11.04 -24.28 24.24
N PRO A 526 11.84 -23.44 24.91
CA PRO A 526 13.26 -23.72 25.15
C PRO A 526 13.48 -25.04 25.91
N ASP A 527 14.46 -25.85 25.50
CA ASP A 527 14.68 -27.20 26.05
C ASP A 527 14.95 -27.21 27.57
N ASN A 528 15.47 -26.11 28.12
CA ASN A 528 15.66 -25.94 29.56
C ASN A 528 14.36 -25.67 30.34
N LYS A 529 13.28 -25.28 29.67
CA LYS A 529 11.93 -25.04 30.23
C LYS A 529 10.93 -26.16 29.91
N LEU A 530 11.28 -27.13 29.05
CA LEU A 530 10.49 -28.35 28.86
C LEU A 530 10.38 -29.17 30.16
N SER A 531 9.21 -29.76 30.39
CA SER A 531 8.97 -30.64 31.54
C SER A 531 9.79 -31.92 31.42
N LYS A 532 10.92 -31.96 32.12
CA LYS A 532 11.72 -33.18 32.29
C LYS A 532 10.84 -34.24 32.95
N LYS A 533 10.38 -35.24 32.17
CA LYS A 533 9.75 -36.44 32.71
C LYS A 533 10.69 -37.02 33.76
N GLU A 534 10.21 -37.14 34.99
CA GLU A 534 10.95 -37.76 36.08
C GLU A 534 11.36 -39.17 35.64
N LYS A 535 12.66 -39.38 35.45
CA LYS A 535 13.19 -40.74 35.49
C LYS A 535 12.97 -41.22 36.91
N LYS A 536 12.01 -42.12 37.09
CA LYS A 536 12.04 -43.00 38.27
C LYS A 536 13.38 -43.71 38.23
N GLU A 537 14.17 -43.49 39.27
CA GLU A 537 15.35 -44.32 39.52
C GLU A 537 14.84 -45.67 40.00
N ASP A 538 14.67 -46.59 39.05
CA ASP A 538 14.42 -47.99 39.34
C ASP A 538 15.67 -48.55 40.03
N LYS A 539 15.63 -48.52 41.37
CA LYS A 539 16.56 -49.25 42.22
C LYS A 539 16.35 -50.74 41.99
N ASP A 540 17.35 -51.43 41.44
CA ASP A 540 17.76 -52.73 41.96
C ASP A 540 19.14 -53.16 41.44
N ASN A 541 20.06 -53.36 42.39
CA ASN A 541 21.10 -54.39 42.48
C ASN A 541 21.96 -54.74 41.24
N GLN A 542 23.25 -54.39 41.32
CA GLN A 542 24.30 -55.36 41.06
C GLN A 542 25.55 -55.06 41.90
N ASP A 543 25.94 -56.00 42.76
CA ASP A 543 27.04 -55.86 43.73
C ASP A 543 28.39 -56.35 43.17
N ASP A 544 29.47 -55.83 43.77
CA ASP A 544 30.83 -56.38 43.92
C ASP A 544 31.59 -56.98 42.72
N GLN A 545 32.76 -56.40 42.41
CA GLN A 545 34.03 -56.96 42.92
C GLN A 545 35.26 -56.01 42.83
N ASP A 546 36.21 -56.26 43.74
CA ASP A 546 37.44 -55.52 44.03
C ASP A 546 38.41 -55.24 42.85
N ASN A 547 39.14 -54.11 42.90
CA ASN A 547 40.53 -54.12 43.43
C ASN A 547 41.23 -52.76 43.60
N GLN A 548 41.71 -52.53 44.83
CA GLN A 548 43.01 -51.97 45.23
C GLN A 548 43.50 -50.59 44.71
N GLU A 549 43.39 -49.61 45.60
CA GLU A 549 44.30 -48.45 45.73
C GLU A 549 45.61 -48.87 46.45
N PRO A 550 46.73 -48.13 46.30
CA PRO A 550 47.33 -47.58 47.52
C PRO A 550 47.80 -46.13 47.45
N LYS A 551 47.65 -45.45 48.58
CA LYS A 551 47.93 -44.02 48.87
C LYS A 551 49.41 -43.67 48.90
N GLU A 552 49.74 -42.39 48.71
CA GLU A 552 50.74 -41.73 49.57
C GLU A 552 50.52 -40.20 49.72
N GLU A 553 50.64 -39.73 50.96
CA GLU A 553 50.63 -38.35 51.49
C GLU A 553 51.34 -38.43 52.88
N PRO A 554 51.73 -37.35 53.60
CA PRO A 554 51.53 -35.91 53.36
C PRO A 554 52.80 -35.05 53.61
N LYS A 555 52.67 -33.70 53.59
CA LYS A 555 53.34 -32.83 54.58
C LYS A 555 52.71 -31.44 54.75
N LYS A 556 52.88 -30.90 55.97
CA LYS A 556 52.52 -29.54 56.42
C LYS A 556 53.74 -28.60 56.23
N GLU A 557 53.79 -27.33 56.62
CA GLU A 557 52.97 -26.41 57.47
C GLU A 557 53.06 -24.99 56.78
N ASP A 558 52.54 -23.84 57.23
CA ASP A 558 52.37 -23.29 58.58
C ASP A 558 51.33 -22.11 58.60
N LYS A 559 51.13 -21.46 59.75
CA LYS A 559 50.10 -20.43 60.02
C LYS A 559 50.66 -19.00 60.12
N GLN A 560 49.79 -18.00 59.95
CA GLN A 560 49.67 -16.94 60.96
C GLN A 560 48.27 -16.30 61.01
N GLN A 561 47.97 -15.59 62.11
CA GLN A 561 46.62 -15.27 62.58
C GLN A 561 46.65 -14.02 63.47
N THR A 562 45.81 -13.01 63.19
CA THR A 562 45.59 -11.89 64.14
C THR A 562 44.22 -11.22 64.00
N GLU A 563 43.47 -11.29 65.10
CA GLU A 563 42.32 -10.44 65.49
C GLU A 563 42.69 -9.86 66.91
N PRO A 564 41.84 -9.25 67.77
CA PRO A 564 40.40 -8.91 67.68
C PRO A 564 40.02 -7.48 68.16
N LYS A 565 38.72 -7.12 68.06
CA LYS A 565 37.84 -6.54 69.14
C LYS A 565 36.47 -6.15 68.53
N GLN A 566 35.30 -6.62 69.00
CA GLN A 566 34.55 -6.27 70.24
C GLN A 566 34.21 -4.76 70.36
N ILE A 567 32.99 -4.29 70.69
CA ILE A 567 31.73 -4.88 71.25
C ILE A 567 30.50 -4.07 70.73
N SER A 568 29.19 -4.31 70.98
CA SER A 568 28.37 -5.22 71.83
C SER A 568 26.94 -5.42 71.24
N ASN A 569 26.06 -6.15 71.94
CA ASN A 569 24.60 -6.25 71.68
C ASN A 569 23.82 -5.04 72.26
N ASP A 570 22.49 -4.88 72.09
CA ASP A 570 21.45 -5.63 72.82
C ASP A 570 20.04 -5.64 72.18
N ASN A 571 19.22 -6.63 72.57
CA ASN A 571 17.81 -6.82 72.19
C ASN A 571 16.85 -6.36 73.30
N LYS A 572 15.65 -5.86 72.95
CA LYS A 572 14.41 -6.19 73.70
C LYS A 572 13.08 -5.79 73.03
N GLU A 573 12.20 -6.78 72.93
CA GLU A 573 10.71 -6.69 72.98
C GLU A 573 10.23 -6.55 74.47
N PRO A 574 8.92 -6.42 74.85
CA PRO A 574 7.73 -6.91 74.12
C PRO A 574 6.40 -6.10 74.26
N GLU A 575 5.31 -6.73 73.78
CA GLU A 575 3.91 -6.75 74.30
C GLU A 575 2.89 -5.59 74.09
N THR A 576 1.82 -5.94 73.34
CA THR A 576 0.40 -5.49 73.49
C THR A 576 0.04 -4.03 73.17
N SER A 577 -1.21 -3.65 72.85
CA SER A 577 -2.51 -4.30 73.08
C SER A 577 -3.56 -4.07 71.96
N GLU A 578 -4.79 -4.58 72.18
CA GLU A 578 -5.92 -4.62 71.24
C GLU A 578 -6.63 -3.27 71.03
N THR A 579 -7.33 -3.09 69.90
CA THR A 579 -8.74 -2.63 69.89
C THR A 579 -9.46 -3.12 68.62
N GLN A 580 -10.76 -3.41 68.73
CA GLN A 580 -11.69 -3.72 67.61
C GLN A 580 -12.08 -2.40 66.89
N SER A 581 -12.90 -2.29 65.84
CA SER A 581 -14.12 -3.02 65.45
C SER A 581 -14.57 -2.62 64.03
N GLN A 582 -15.52 -3.39 63.46
CA GLN A 582 -16.54 -2.98 62.46
C GLN A 582 -16.08 -2.33 61.13
N SER A 583 -16.28 -2.87 59.93
CA SER A 583 -17.46 -3.47 59.28
C SER A 583 -18.53 -2.48 58.79
N THR A 584 -18.56 -2.22 57.48
CA THR A 584 -19.81 -2.16 56.68
C THR A 584 -19.54 -2.50 55.22
N SER A 585 -20.41 -3.32 54.66
CA SER A 585 -20.50 -3.61 53.23
C SER A 585 -21.73 -2.94 52.66
N THR A 586 -21.61 -2.26 51.52
CA THR A 586 -22.79 -1.98 50.67
C THR A 586 -22.42 -1.99 49.19
N SER A 587 -23.14 -2.81 48.44
CA SER A 587 -23.18 -2.80 46.98
C SER A 587 -24.39 -2.02 46.48
N THR A 588 -24.25 -1.24 45.41
CA THR A 588 -25.39 -0.86 44.58
C THR A 588 -24.99 -0.81 43.10
N SER A 589 -25.92 -1.23 42.24
CA SER A 589 -25.81 -1.22 40.78
C SER A 589 -26.71 -0.11 40.18
N THR A 590 -26.99 -0.17 38.87
CA THR A 590 -27.93 0.67 38.09
C THR A 590 -27.47 2.11 37.78
N SER A 591 -27.84 2.73 36.65
CA SER A 591 -28.28 2.22 35.32
C SER A 591 -28.40 3.38 34.33
N ASN A 592 -28.28 3.08 33.02
CA ASN A 592 -28.87 3.76 31.86
C ASN A 592 -28.95 5.30 31.82
N LEU A 593 -28.28 5.90 30.84
CA LEU A 593 -28.90 6.81 29.87
C LEU A 593 -28.21 6.67 28.51
#